data_AF-A0A0J6WDM9-F1
#
_entry.id   AF-A0A0J6WDM9-F1
#
_cell.length_a   1.000
_cell.length_b   1.000
_cell.length_c   1.000
_cell.angle_alpha   90.00
_cell.angle_beta   90.00
_cell.angle_gamma   90.00
#
_symmetry.space_group_name_H-M   'P 1'
#
loop_
_entity.id
_entity.type
_entity.pdbx_description
1 polymer ?
#
loop_
_entity_poly.entity_id
_entity_poly.type
_entity_poly.pdbx_seq_one_letter_code
_entity_poly.pdbx_strand_id
1 'polypeptide(L)'
;MGTSQPPHAGRPTISLAQAAKLLGKDWRTVKRMVEAGQLDGGSTLAGQRPTYYVYADQVASSSRASATSDSRELLEAIAGLERDLEQARAAEARARNDEAQARASAAAAEEVNRILRANQSILLNAVQDFQQASDGAAALIDDYRALTDRHWAVAGQYRDSANSFAKAASNYQDILGQLLTPDDISALAPPDPPPHRT
;
A
#
# COMPACT_ATOMS: atom_id res chain seq x y z
N MET A 1 -74.01 -28.57 26.79
CA MET A 1 -75.23 -29.32 26.44
C MET A 1 -74.87 -30.24 25.29
N GLY A 2 -74.83 -31.56 25.52
CA GLY A 2 -74.46 -32.53 24.47
C GLY A 2 -75.67 -32.85 23.61
N THR A 3 -75.63 -32.49 22.33
CA THR A 3 -76.68 -32.84 21.37
C THR A 3 -76.55 -34.32 21.03
N SER A 4 -77.39 -35.16 21.64
CA SER A 4 -77.56 -36.56 21.26
C SER A 4 -78.40 -36.62 19.97
N GLN A 5 -77.83 -36.14 18.87
CA GLN A 5 -78.47 -36.19 17.57
C GLN A 5 -78.20 -37.57 16.95
N PRO A 6 -79.22 -38.32 16.49
CA PRO A 6 -78.99 -39.54 15.75
C PRO A 6 -78.34 -39.22 14.39
N PRO A 7 -77.51 -40.13 13.84
CA PRO A 7 -76.85 -39.93 12.55
C PRO A 7 -77.89 -39.73 11.45
N HIS A 8 -77.65 -38.75 10.55
CA HIS A 8 -78.52 -38.54 9.40
C HIS A 8 -78.48 -39.75 8.48
N ALA A 9 -79.67 -40.31 8.19
CA ALA A 9 -79.82 -41.44 7.28
C ALA A 9 -79.28 -41.08 5.89
N GLY A 10 -78.26 -41.82 5.43
CA GLY A 10 -77.67 -41.65 4.09
C GLY A 10 -76.30 -40.96 4.02
N ARG A 11 -75.77 -40.39 5.12
CA ARG A 11 -74.38 -39.89 5.16
C ARG A 11 -73.43 -40.91 5.80
N PRO A 12 -72.29 -41.25 5.16
CA PRO A 12 -71.32 -42.15 5.76
C PRO A 12 -70.71 -41.53 7.03
N THR A 13 -70.76 -42.27 8.12
CA THR A 13 -70.17 -41.87 9.42
C THR A 13 -68.95 -42.72 9.72
N ILE A 14 -67.98 -42.12 10.42
CA ILE A 14 -66.78 -42.79 10.90
C ILE A 14 -66.59 -42.54 12.40
N SER A 15 -65.91 -43.47 13.07
CA SER A 15 -65.58 -43.34 14.49
C SER A 15 -64.57 -42.21 14.75
N LEU A 16 -64.59 -41.63 15.96
CA LEU A 16 -63.59 -40.63 16.37
C LEU A 16 -62.15 -41.10 16.16
N ALA A 17 -61.85 -42.37 16.46
CA ALA A 17 -60.48 -42.91 16.30
C ALA A 17 -60.06 -42.96 14.83
N GLN A 18 -61.00 -43.25 13.93
CA GLN A 18 -60.74 -43.27 12.50
C GLN A 18 -60.65 -41.84 11.93
N ALA A 19 -61.49 -40.93 12.39
CA ALA A 19 -61.41 -39.50 12.05
C ALA A 19 -60.08 -38.88 12.54
N ALA A 20 -59.63 -39.23 13.74
CA ALA A 20 -58.35 -38.82 14.31
C ALA A 20 -57.16 -39.23 13.44
N LYS A 21 -57.16 -40.49 12.96
CA LYS A 21 -56.14 -40.99 12.03
C LYS A 21 -56.14 -40.25 10.70
N LEU A 22 -57.32 -39.95 10.14
CA LEU A 22 -57.43 -39.26 8.84
C LEU A 22 -57.08 -37.77 8.91
N LEU A 23 -57.33 -37.12 10.05
CA LEU A 23 -56.99 -35.71 10.29
C LEU A 23 -55.59 -35.50 10.87
N GLY A 24 -54.87 -36.57 11.26
CA GLY A 24 -53.58 -36.48 11.94
C GLY A 24 -53.64 -35.77 13.30
N LYS A 25 -54.80 -35.79 13.98
CA LYS A 25 -55.05 -35.10 15.27
C LYS A 25 -55.40 -36.10 16.37
N ASP A 26 -55.12 -35.76 17.62
CA ASP A 26 -55.52 -36.58 18.77
C ASP A 26 -57.06 -36.69 18.85
N TRP A 27 -57.57 -37.88 19.21
CA TRP A 27 -59.00 -38.16 19.32
C TRP A 27 -59.72 -37.21 20.30
N ARG A 28 -59.05 -36.73 21.35
CA ARG A 28 -59.57 -35.73 22.30
C ARG A 28 -59.80 -34.38 21.63
N THR A 29 -58.90 -34.01 20.72
CA THR A 29 -59.03 -32.79 19.93
C THR A 29 -60.19 -32.91 18.95
N VAL A 30 -60.32 -34.05 18.27
CA VAL A 30 -61.47 -34.29 17.37
C VAL A 30 -62.79 -34.29 18.14
N LYS A 31 -62.83 -34.89 19.35
CA LYS A 31 -64.00 -34.81 20.24
C LYS A 31 -64.35 -33.36 20.59
N ARG A 32 -63.37 -32.53 20.97
CA ARG A 32 -63.59 -31.10 21.23
C ARG A 32 -64.09 -30.35 20.01
N MET A 33 -63.62 -30.69 18.81
CA MET A 33 -64.07 -30.05 17.56
C MET A 33 -65.54 -30.38 17.27
N VAL A 34 -65.98 -31.61 17.54
CA VAL A 34 -67.40 -31.99 17.43
C VAL A 34 -68.25 -31.25 18.46
N GLU A 35 -67.79 -31.18 19.73
CA GLU A 35 -68.52 -30.46 20.79
C GLU A 35 -68.56 -28.94 20.57
N ALA A 36 -67.55 -28.37 19.93
CA ALA A 36 -67.50 -26.96 19.54
C ALA A 36 -68.26 -26.64 18.24
N GLY A 37 -68.85 -27.64 17.57
CA GLY A 37 -69.57 -27.46 16.30
C GLY A 37 -68.69 -27.18 15.09
N GLN A 38 -67.38 -27.47 15.18
CA GLN A 38 -66.44 -27.29 14.06
C GLN A 38 -66.42 -28.48 13.08
N LEU A 39 -66.91 -29.63 13.52
CA LEU A 39 -67.12 -30.83 12.70
C LEU A 39 -68.56 -31.29 12.90
N ASP A 40 -69.29 -31.55 11.82
CA ASP A 40 -70.61 -32.15 11.95
C ASP A 40 -70.44 -33.59 12.42
N GLY A 41 -70.94 -33.82 13.61
CA GLY A 41 -70.88 -35.09 14.30
C GLY A 41 -71.87 -35.09 15.45
N GLY A 42 -72.06 -36.25 16.03
CA GLY A 42 -72.97 -36.43 17.14
C GLY A 42 -72.44 -37.45 18.12
N SER A 43 -73.18 -37.62 19.22
CA SER A 43 -72.97 -38.71 20.16
C SER A 43 -74.21 -39.61 20.18
N THR A 44 -74.01 -40.91 19.99
CA THR A 44 -75.06 -41.92 20.18
C THR A 44 -74.82 -42.65 21.49
N LEU A 45 -75.88 -42.90 22.26
CA LEU A 45 -75.83 -43.72 23.46
C LEU A 45 -75.92 -45.20 23.07
N ALA A 46 -74.77 -45.84 22.87
CA ALA A 46 -74.69 -47.29 22.68
C ALA A 46 -74.43 -47.95 24.04
N GLY A 47 -75.42 -48.68 24.57
CA GLY A 47 -75.23 -49.58 25.73
C GLY A 47 -74.82 -48.91 27.06
N GLN A 48 -75.06 -47.60 27.25
CA GLN A 48 -74.71 -46.73 28.40
C GLN A 48 -73.46 -45.84 28.26
N ARG A 49 -72.70 -45.88 27.15
CA ARG A 49 -71.57 -44.96 26.93
C ARG A 49 -71.80 -44.09 25.68
N PRO A 50 -71.55 -42.76 25.75
CA PRO A 50 -71.66 -41.89 24.58
C PRO A 50 -70.55 -42.23 23.57
N THR A 51 -70.95 -42.75 22.42
CA THR A 51 -70.06 -43.03 21.29
C THR A 51 -70.18 -41.89 20.28
N TYR A 52 -69.09 -41.19 20.05
CA TYR A 52 -69.05 -40.05 19.15
C TYR A 52 -68.70 -40.49 17.72
N TYR A 53 -69.34 -39.86 16.74
CA TYR A 53 -69.12 -40.11 15.31
C TYR A 53 -68.98 -38.79 14.55
N VAL A 54 -68.33 -38.84 13.39
CA VAL A 54 -68.13 -37.70 12.47
C VAL A 54 -68.49 -38.14 11.05
N TYR A 55 -69.00 -37.24 10.21
CA TYR A 55 -69.25 -37.57 8.81
C TYR A 55 -67.95 -37.64 7.99
N ALA A 56 -67.83 -38.68 7.17
CA ALA A 56 -66.57 -39.03 6.48
C ALA A 56 -66.15 -38.01 5.39
N ASP A 57 -67.13 -37.33 4.80
CA ASP A 57 -66.96 -36.33 3.74
C ASP A 57 -66.25 -35.05 4.22
N GLN A 58 -66.40 -34.70 5.50
CA GLN A 58 -65.77 -33.51 6.09
C GLN A 58 -64.29 -33.75 6.41
N VAL A 59 -63.99 -34.95 6.88
CA VAL A 59 -62.65 -35.33 7.31
C VAL A 59 -61.68 -35.41 6.13
N ALA A 60 -62.14 -35.93 4.98
CA ALA A 60 -61.34 -35.99 3.76
C ALA A 60 -61.06 -34.59 3.16
N SER A 61 -62.04 -33.70 3.21
CA SER A 61 -61.94 -32.34 2.65
C SER A 61 -60.96 -31.46 3.44
N SER A 62 -61.00 -31.51 4.77
CA SER A 62 -60.09 -30.70 5.62
C SER A 62 -58.63 -31.14 5.56
N SER A 63 -58.37 -32.45 5.43
CA SER A 63 -57.02 -32.99 5.27
C SER A 63 -56.38 -32.55 3.95
N ARG A 64 -57.16 -32.58 2.86
CA ARG A 64 -56.69 -32.18 1.52
C ARG A 64 -56.38 -30.68 1.42
N ALA A 65 -57.17 -29.83 2.07
CA ALA A 65 -56.94 -28.38 2.08
C ALA A 65 -55.66 -27.99 2.85
N SER A 66 -55.37 -28.66 3.96
CA SER A 66 -54.15 -28.38 4.75
C SER A 66 -52.87 -28.78 3.98
N ALA A 67 -52.85 -29.96 3.37
CA ALA A 67 -51.69 -30.44 2.60
C ALA A 67 -51.33 -29.51 1.41
N THR A 68 -52.33 -28.89 0.77
CA THR A 68 -52.09 -27.91 -0.32
C THR A 68 -51.56 -26.56 0.18
N SER A 69 -51.88 -26.16 1.41
CA SER A 69 -51.35 -24.94 2.03
C SER A 69 -49.87 -25.13 2.40
N ASP A 70 -49.56 -26.22 3.11
CA ASP A 70 -48.19 -26.54 3.54
C ASP A 70 -47.23 -26.68 2.35
N SER A 71 -47.71 -27.28 1.25
CA SER A 71 -46.91 -27.43 0.03
C SER A 71 -46.62 -26.08 -0.66
N ARG A 72 -47.55 -25.12 -0.60
CA ARG A 72 -47.33 -23.77 -1.15
C ARG A 72 -46.34 -22.98 -0.31
N GLU A 73 -46.47 -23.05 1.01
CA GLU A 73 -45.57 -22.39 1.95
C GLU A 73 -44.13 -22.93 1.82
N LEU A 74 -43.97 -24.25 1.64
CA LEU A 74 -42.67 -24.85 1.37
C LEU A 74 -42.05 -24.35 0.05
N LEU A 75 -42.84 -24.25 -1.02
CA LEU A 75 -42.36 -23.73 -2.31
C LEU A 75 -41.96 -22.26 -2.23
N GLU A 76 -42.71 -21.46 -1.48
CA GLU A 76 -42.38 -20.05 -1.24
C GLU A 76 -41.10 -19.92 -0.41
N ALA A 77 -40.91 -20.76 0.61
CA ALA A 77 -39.68 -20.82 1.39
C ALA A 77 -38.46 -21.22 0.55
N ILE A 78 -38.60 -22.22 -0.33
CA ILE A 78 -37.54 -22.63 -1.26
C ILE A 78 -37.18 -21.47 -2.20
N ALA A 79 -38.17 -20.80 -2.79
CA ALA A 79 -37.94 -19.65 -3.67
C ALA A 79 -37.32 -18.44 -2.94
N GLY A 80 -37.59 -18.29 -1.63
CA GLY A 80 -36.93 -17.31 -0.77
C GLY A 80 -35.45 -17.66 -0.56
N LEU A 81 -35.16 -18.91 -0.19
CA LEU A 81 -33.80 -19.42 0.02
C LEU A 81 -32.93 -19.32 -1.24
N GLU A 82 -33.50 -19.59 -2.42
CA GLU A 82 -32.79 -19.43 -3.69
C GLU A 82 -32.40 -17.96 -3.93
N ARG A 83 -33.32 -17.01 -3.70
CA ARG A 83 -33.02 -15.58 -3.79
C ARG A 83 -31.95 -15.15 -2.80
N ASP A 84 -31.99 -15.65 -1.56
CA ASP A 84 -30.99 -15.33 -0.54
C ASP A 84 -29.61 -15.90 -0.92
N LEU A 85 -29.56 -17.12 -1.47
CA LEU A 85 -28.32 -17.72 -1.98
C LEU A 85 -27.73 -16.94 -3.16
N GLU A 86 -28.57 -16.48 -4.09
CA GLU A 86 -28.13 -15.64 -5.20
C GLU A 86 -27.59 -14.30 -4.71
N GLN A 87 -28.27 -13.67 -3.74
CA GLN A 87 -27.80 -12.43 -3.10
C GLN A 87 -26.48 -12.64 -2.36
N ALA A 88 -26.34 -13.74 -1.62
CA ALA A 88 -25.10 -14.07 -0.92
C ALA A 88 -23.94 -14.28 -1.90
N ARG A 89 -24.16 -15.01 -2.99
CA ARG A 89 -23.15 -15.20 -4.06
C ARG A 89 -22.77 -13.89 -4.73
N ALA A 90 -23.75 -13.03 -5.01
CA ALA A 90 -23.49 -11.71 -5.60
C ALA A 90 -22.69 -10.81 -4.64
N ALA A 91 -22.99 -10.85 -3.34
CA ALA A 91 -22.26 -10.11 -2.32
C ALA A 91 -20.81 -10.63 -2.18
N GLU A 92 -20.61 -11.94 -2.18
CA GLU A 92 -19.27 -12.55 -2.11
C GLU A 92 -18.44 -12.21 -3.35
N ALA A 93 -19.04 -12.24 -4.54
CA ALA A 93 -18.36 -11.84 -5.77
C ALA A 93 -17.90 -10.38 -5.74
N ARG A 94 -18.73 -9.47 -5.19
CA ARG A 94 -18.36 -8.06 -4.97
C ARG A 94 -17.21 -7.93 -3.98
N ALA A 95 -17.30 -8.60 -2.82
CA ALA A 95 -16.25 -8.58 -1.81
C ALA A 95 -14.89 -9.08 -2.35
N ARG A 96 -14.90 -10.15 -3.17
CA ARG A 96 -13.69 -10.65 -3.83
C ARG A 96 -13.11 -9.67 -4.84
N ASN A 97 -13.97 -9.00 -5.61
CA ASN A 97 -13.53 -7.98 -6.56
C ASN A 97 -12.94 -6.76 -5.83
N ASP A 98 -13.58 -6.31 -4.75
CA ASP A 98 -13.11 -5.20 -3.92
C ASP A 98 -11.77 -5.54 -3.27
N GLU A 99 -11.60 -6.76 -2.75
CA GLU A 99 -10.33 -7.23 -2.20
C GLU A 99 -9.25 -7.33 -3.28
N ALA A 100 -9.57 -7.85 -4.47
CA ALA A 100 -8.63 -7.90 -5.58
C ALA A 100 -8.18 -6.50 -6.00
N GLN A 101 -9.11 -5.54 -6.05
CA GLN A 101 -8.81 -4.14 -6.37
C GLN A 101 -7.97 -3.48 -5.27
N ALA A 102 -8.27 -3.75 -3.99
CA ALA A 102 -7.49 -3.24 -2.86
C ALA A 102 -6.06 -3.79 -2.85
N ARG A 103 -5.88 -5.08 -3.18
CA ARG A 103 -4.54 -5.68 -3.33
C ARG A 103 -3.79 -5.09 -4.52
N ALA A 104 -4.46 -4.87 -5.65
CA ALA A 104 -3.85 -4.25 -6.81
C ALA A 104 -3.40 -2.80 -6.52
N SER A 105 -4.21 -2.02 -5.81
CA SER A 105 -3.84 -0.65 -5.43
C SER A 105 -2.70 -0.61 -4.41
N ALA A 106 -2.69 -1.54 -3.43
CA ALA A 106 -1.60 -1.69 -2.48
C ALA A 106 -0.26 -2.02 -3.20
N ALA A 107 -0.27 -3.00 -4.11
CA ALA A 107 0.91 -3.35 -4.89
C ALA A 107 1.41 -2.19 -5.77
N ALA A 108 0.50 -1.41 -6.37
CA ALA A 108 0.88 -0.21 -7.12
C ALA A 108 1.52 0.86 -6.22
N ALA A 109 0.98 1.06 -5.01
CA ALA A 109 1.53 2.01 -4.04
C ALA A 109 2.92 1.60 -3.54
N GLU A 110 3.17 0.30 -3.36
CA GLU A 110 4.49 -0.24 -3.01
C GLU A 110 5.53 0.06 -4.09
N GLU A 111 5.19 -0.12 -5.37
CA GLU A 111 6.10 0.16 -6.48
C GLU A 111 6.40 1.66 -6.61
N VAL A 112 5.40 2.54 -6.43
CA VAL A 112 5.62 3.99 -6.39
C VAL A 112 6.56 4.37 -5.23
N ASN A 113 6.36 3.79 -4.05
CA ASN A 113 7.25 4.01 -2.91
C ASN A 113 8.68 3.51 -3.18
N ARG A 114 8.83 2.39 -3.89
CA ARG A 114 10.14 1.86 -4.30
C ARG A 114 10.86 2.83 -5.24
N ILE A 115 10.17 3.34 -6.26
CA ILE A 115 10.72 4.31 -7.22
C ILE A 115 11.09 5.61 -6.49
N LEU A 116 10.24 6.09 -5.59
CA LEU A 116 10.52 7.31 -4.83
C LEU A 116 11.79 7.18 -3.98
N ARG A 117 11.97 6.04 -3.30
CA ARG A 117 13.18 5.74 -2.52
C ARG A 117 14.41 5.65 -3.42
N ALA A 118 14.30 5.02 -4.59
CA ALA A 118 15.38 4.96 -5.57
C ALA A 118 15.78 6.37 -6.04
N ASN A 119 14.81 7.21 -6.41
CA ASN A 119 15.07 8.60 -6.81
C ASN A 119 15.71 9.42 -5.69
N GLN A 120 15.25 9.26 -4.45
CA GLN A 120 15.85 9.93 -3.29
C GLN A 120 17.33 9.53 -3.13
N SER A 121 17.67 8.25 -3.29
CA SER A 121 19.06 7.80 -3.21
C SER A 121 19.94 8.37 -4.33
N ILE A 122 19.40 8.48 -5.55
CA ILE A 122 20.11 9.07 -6.69
C ILE A 122 20.40 10.56 -6.42
N LEU A 123 19.44 11.29 -5.88
CA LEU A 123 19.62 12.71 -5.55
C LEU A 123 20.66 12.91 -4.44
N LEU A 124 20.64 12.07 -3.40
CA LEU A 124 21.64 12.12 -2.33
C LEU A 124 23.04 11.83 -2.87
N ASN A 125 23.18 10.82 -3.72
CA ASN A 125 24.45 10.50 -4.36
C ASN A 125 24.92 11.65 -5.26
N ALA A 126 24.04 12.26 -6.06
CA ALA A 126 24.39 13.40 -6.90
C ALA A 126 24.86 14.62 -6.10
N VAL A 127 24.26 14.88 -4.93
CA VAL A 127 24.71 15.93 -4.01
C VAL A 127 26.10 15.61 -3.45
N GLN A 128 26.35 14.35 -3.07
CA GLN A 128 27.66 13.91 -2.59
C GLN A 128 28.73 14.03 -3.68
N ASP A 129 28.42 13.62 -4.90
CA ASP A 129 29.31 13.73 -6.06
C ASP A 129 29.65 15.20 -6.34
N PHE A 130 28.65 16.09 -6.26
CA PHE A 130 28.87 17.53 -6.42
C PHE A 130 29.77 18.11 -5.32
N GLN A 131 29.56 17.71 -4.06
CA GLN A 131 30.42 18.13 -2.95
C GLN A 131 31.87 17.68 -3.17
N GLN A 132 32.06 16.41 -3.53
CA GLN A 132 33.39 15.86 -3.80
C GLN A 132 34.07 16.57 -4.99
N ALA A 133 33.32 16.88 -6.06
CA ALA A 133 33.84 17.64 -7.18
C ALA A 133 34.22 19.08 -6.79
N SER A 134 33.41 19.72 -5.94
CA SER A 134 33.68 21.06 -5.41
C SER A 134 34.95 21.09 -4.55
N ASP A 135 35.12 20.10 -3.66
CA ASP A 135 36.32 19.97 -2.83
C ASP A 135 37.56 19.73 -3.68
N GLY A 136 37.45 18.89 -4.72
CA GLY A 136 38.51 18.67 -5.70
C GLY A 136 38.89 19.94 -6.47
N ALA A 137 37.90 20.76 -6.86
CA ALA A 137 38.14 22.03 -7.51
C ALA A 137 38.84 23.04 -6.59
N ALA A 138 38.45 23.09 -5.31
CA ALA A 138 39.11 23.94 -4.31
C ALA A 138 40.58 23.54 -4.12
N ALA A 139 40.86 22.24 -4.00
CA ALA A 139 42.22 21.72 -3.90
C ALA A 139 43.07 22.09 -5.13
N LEU A 140 42.51 21.98 -6.34
CA LEU A 140 43.20 22.36 -7.58
C LEU A 140 43.52 23.87 -7.63
N ILE A 141 42.64 24.72 -7.11
CA ILE A 141 42.90 26.17 -7.02
C ILE A 141 44.08 26.45 -6.07
N ASP A 142 44.13 25.74 -4.94
CA ASP A 142 45.23 25.91 -3.98
C ASP A 142 46.57 25.38 -4.54
N ASP A 143 46.55 24.27 -5.26
CA ASP A 143 47.73 23.77 -5.99
C ASP A 143 48.22 24.76 -7.04
N TYR A 144 47.30 25.39 -7.79
CA TYR A 144 47.64 26.40 -8.77
C TYR A 144 48.28 27.64 -8.12
N ARG A 145 47.74 28.10 -6.99
CA ARG A 145 48.34 29.20 -6.20
C ARG A 145 49.75 28.83 -5.74
N ALA A 146 49.94 27.66 -5.16
CA ALA A 146 51.24 27.18 -4.71
C ALA A 146 52.25 27.10 -5.87
N LEU A 147 51.81 26.66 -7.05
CA LEU A 147 52.64 26.65 -8.26
C LEU A 147 53.04 28.08 -8.68
N THR A 148 52.10 29.02 -8.69
CA THR A 148 52.41 30.42 -9.02
C THR A 148 53.39 31.07 -8.03
N ASP A 149 53.25 30.79 -6.73
CA ASP A 149 54.17 31.28 -5.70
C ASP A 149 55.59 30.75 -5.92
N ARG A 150 55.73 29.48 -6.28
CA ARG A 150 57.04 28.89 -6.64
C ARG A 150 57.64 29.56 -7.87
N HIS A 151 56.84 29.84 -8.90
CA HIS A 151 57.32 30.56 -10.08
C HIS A 151 57.82 31.96 -9.75
N TRP A 152 57.10 32.71 -8.91
CA TRP A 152 57.54 34.02 -8.44
C TRP A 152 58.82 33.95 -7.62
N ALA A 153 58.95 32.97 -6.72
CA ALA A 153 60.16 32.77 -5.93
C ALA A 153 61.39 32.48 -6.82
N VAL A 154 61.25 31.61 -7.82
CA VAL A 154 62.32 31.29 -8.78
C VAL A 154 62.69 32.52 -9.62
N ALA A 155 61.71 33.29 -10.11
CA ALA A 155 61.97 34.53 -10.84
C ALA A 155 62.73 35.56 -9.99
N GLY A 156 62.40 35.65 -8.69
CA GLY A 156 63.14 36.45 -7.71
C GLY A 156 64.61 36.03 -7.60
N GLN A 157 64.86 34.73 -7.44
CA GLN A 157 66.24 34.19 -7.37
C GLN A 157 67.06 34.48 -8.64
N TYR A 158 66.46 34.38 -9.82
CA TYR A 158 67.12 34.76 -11.07
C TYR A 158 67.45 36.25 -11.11
N ARG A 159 66.53 37.11 -10.66
CA ARG A 159 66.77 38.55 -10.58
C ARG A 159 67.91 38.88 -9.62
N ASP A 160 67.92 38.26 -8.44
CA ASP A 160 68.98 38.45 -7.44
C ASP A 160 70.34 37.97 -7.95
N SER A 161 70.35 36.81 -8.62
CA SER A 161 71.56 36.28 -9.26
C SER A 161 72.09 37.23 -10.35
N ALA A 162 71.21 37.75 -11.22
CA ALA A 162 71.59 38.71 -12.25
C ALA A 162 72.15 40.02 -11.65
N ASN A 163 71.53 40.53 -10.58
CA ASN A 163 72.05 41.69 -9.85
C ASN A 163 73.42 41.42 -9.24
N SER A 164 73.64 40.22 -8.69
CA SER A 164 74.94 39.82 -8.13
C SER A 164 76.03 39.77 -9.21
N PHE A 165 75.73 39.16 -10.37
CA PHE A 165 76.65 39.15 -11.51
C PHE A 165 76.95 40.55 -12.03
N ALA A 166 75.95 41.43 -12.13
CA ALA A 166 76.16 42.81 -12.54
C ALA A 166 77.10 43.57 -11.59
N LYS A 167 76.93 43.38 -10.27
CA LYS A 167 77.85 43.94 -9.26
C LYS A 167 79.25 43.39 -9.39
N ALA A 168 79.40 42.07 -9.55
CA ALA A 168 80.70 41.45 -9.73
C ALA A 168 81.41 41.98 -10.99
N ALA A 169 80.69 42.10 -12.11
CA ALA A 169 81.22 42.66 -13.35
C ALA A 169 81.67 44.13 -13.18
N SER A 170 80.89 44.96 -12.49
CA SER A 170 81.27 46.34 -12.16
C SER A 170 82.55 46.38 -11.34
N ASN A 171 82.65 45.57 -10.28
CA ASN A 171 83.86 45.51 -9.45
C ASN A 171 85.09 45.08 -10.26
N TYR A 172 84.96 44.11 -11.17
CA TYR A 172 86.05 43.72 -12.07
C TYR A 172 86.45 44.86 -13.01
N GLN A 173 85.48 45.59 -13.56
CA GLN A 173 85.75 46.75 -14.40
C GLN A 173 86.50 47.85 -13.65
N ASP A 174 86.13 48.11 -12.40
CA ASP A 174 86.81 49.10 -11.54
C ASP A 174 88.25 48.68 -11.25
N ILE A 175 88.50 47.40 -10.93
CA ILE A 175 89.86 46.85 -10.72
C ILE A 175 90.70 46.97 -11.99
N LEU A 176 90.15 46.59 -13.14
CA LEU A 176 90.85 46.73 -14.43
C LEU A 176 91.13 48.21 -14.76
N GLY A 177 90.18 49.10 -14.45
CA GLY A 177 90.34 50.54 -14.56
C GLY A 177 91.53 51.02 -13.75
N GLN A 178 91.61 50.64 -12.47
CA GLN A 178 92.73 50.98 -11.58
C GLN A 178 94.08 50.45 -12.09
N LEU A 179 94.11 49.24 -12.67
CA LEU A 179 95.35 48.69 -13.24
C LEU A 179 95.81 49.41 -14.52
N LEU A 180 94.87 49.93 -15.32
CA LEU A 180 95.14 50.52 -16.63
C LEU A 180 95.37 52.04 -16.56
N THR A 181 94.81 52.74 -15.58
CA THR A 181 95.17 54.12 -15.29
C THR A 181 96.51 54.14 -14.56
N PRO A 182 97.59 54.67 -15.16
CA PRO A 182 98.85 54.82 -14.45
C PRO A 182 98.61 55.75 -13.26
N ASP A 183 98.82 55.23 -12.04
CA ASP A 183 98.74 56.02 -10.80
C ASP A 183 99.78 57.16 -10.77
N ASP A 184 100.72 57.15 -11.72
CA ASP A 184 101.78 58.13 -11.83
C ASP A 184 101.93 58.62 -13.27
N ILE A 185 101.22 59.70 -13.60
CA ILE A 185 101.39 60.43 -14.88
C ILE A 185 102.82 60.99 -14.97
N SER A 186 103.52 61.14 -13.84
CA SER A 186 104.94 61.51 -13.79
C SER A 186 105.87 60.46 -14.40
N ALA A 187 105.44 59.20 -14.54
CA ALA A 187 106.20 58.16 -15.26
C ALA A 187 106.14 58.32 -16.80
N LEU A 188 105.20 59.11 -17.31
CA LEU A 188 105.07 59.43 -18.75
C LEU A 188 105.66 60.80 -19.12
N ALA A 189 106.16 61.56 -18.14
CA ALA A 189 106.85 62.82 -18.41
C ALA A 189 108.26 62.54 -18.97
N PRO A 190 108.66 63.15 -20.10
CA PRO A 190 109.99 62.96 -20.67
C PRO A 190 111.06 63.41 -19.66
N PRO A 191 112.22 62.72 -19.59
CA PRO A 191 113.27 63.07 -18.64
C PRO A 191 113.74 64.51 -18.88
N ASP A 192 113.81 65.28 -17.78
CA ASP A 192 114.27 66.67 -17.78
C ASP A 192 115.66 66.77 -18.46
N PRO A 193 115.87 67.70 -19.41
CA PRO A 193 117.15 67.85 -20.07
C PRO A 193 118.22 68.30 -19.06
N PRO A 194 119.45 67.77 -19.14
CA PRO A 194 120.50 68.08 -18.18
C PRO A 194 120.88 69.56 -18.22
N PRO A 195 121.21 70.18 -17.08
CA PRO A 195 121.60 71.59 -17.04
C PRO A 195 122.92 71.80 -17.78
N HIS A 196 122.88 72.64 -18.81
CA HIS A 196 124.08 73.15 -19.46
C HIS A 196 124.97 73.87 -18.45
N ARG A 197 126.13 73.29 -18.14
CA ARG A 197 127.25 74.04 -17.55
C ARG A 197 128.06 74.65 -18.68
N THR A 198 128.13 75.98 -18.66
CA THR A 198 129.09 76.84 -19.35
C THR A 198 130.53 76.36 -19.23
#